data_AF-W8BHH2-F1
#
_entry.id   AF-W8BHH2-F1
#
_cell.length_a   1.000
_cell.length_b   1.000
_cell.length_c   1.000
_cell.angle_alpha   90.00
_cell.angle_beta   90.00
_cell.angle_gamma   90.00
#
_symmetry.space_group_name_H-M   'P 1'
#
loop_
_entity.id
_entity.type
_entity.pdbx_description
1 polymer ?
#
loop_
_entity_poly.entity_id
_entity_poly.type
_entity_poly.pdbx_seq_one_letter_code
_entity_poly.pdbx_strand_id
1 'polypeptide(L)'
;MMSFEICRCCLRDNSTCTYSIFVPISESDGNNNNNSCRNIFNGNENLRAALLTCAPTLHVERDDGLPDVICEQCLWRLRDALEFRRHCEESERELLRRYADTERAIEDALQLINVLDDKQHPISADLGKRKMNTV
;
A
#
# COMPACT_ATOMS: atom_id res chain seq x y z
N MET A 1 -37.69 0.88 -25.30
CA MET A 1 -36.73 1.79 -24.63
C MET A 1 -35.37 1.15 -24.80
N MET A 2 -34.45 1.78 -25.55
CA MET A 2 -33.06 1.32 -25.60
C MET A 2 -32.43 1.67 -24.25
N SER A 3 -32.06 0.65 -23.46
CA SER A 3 -31.25 0.83 -22.26
C SER A 3 -29.85 1.24 -22.71
N PHE A 4 -29.57 2.53 -22.74
CA PHE A 4 -28.22 3.01 -22.97
C PHE A 4 -27.40 2.73 -21.69
N GLU A 5 -26.49 1.77 -21.78
CA GLU A 5 -25.52 1.54 -20.71
C GLU A 5 -24.43 2.61 -20.80
N ILE A 6 -24.60 3.67 -20.02
CA ILE A 6 -23.62 4.74 -19.85
C ILE A 6 -22.64 4.31 -18.77
N CYS A 7 -21.34 4.38 -19.05
CA CYS A 7 -20.34 4.08 -18.03
C CYS A 7 -20.41 5.09 -16.88
N ARG A 8 -20.56 4.60 -15.65
CA ARG A 8 -20.60 5.44 -14.43
C ARG A 8 -19.34 6.28 -14.24
N CYS A 9 -18.18 5.79 -14.68
CA CYS A 9 -16.89 6.44 -14.47
C CYS A 9 -16.51 7.46 -15.55
N CYS A 10 -16.81 7.17 -16.82
CA CYS A 10 -16.34 8.01 -17.94
C CYS A 10 -17.46 8.58 -18.81
N LEU A 11 -18.72 8.29 -18.49
CA LEU A 11 -19.91 8.77 -19.19
C LEU A 11 -20.00 8.42 -20.68
N ARG A 12 -19.11 7.54 -21.17
CA ARG A 12 -19.19 7.01 -22.54
C ARG A 12 -20.37 6.05 -22.62
N ASP A 13 -21.17 6.25 -23.65
CA ASP A 13 -22.26 5.38 -24.07
C ASP A 13 -21.74 4.22 -24.94
N ASN A 14 -22.59 3.21 -25.14
CA ASN A 14 -22.39 2.15 -26.14
C ASN A 14 -21.04 1.43 -26.04
N SER A 15 -20.59 1.17 -24.81
CA SER A 15 -19.37 0.38 -24.60
C SER A 15 -19.59 -1.07 -25.05
N THR A 16 -18.62 -1.65 -25.76
CA THR A 16 -18.66 -3.04 -26.23
C THR A 16 -18.82 -4.04 -25.10
N CYS A 17 -18.32 -3.70 -23.91
CA CYS A 17 -18.46 -4.49 -22.70
C CYS A 17 -18.60 -3.57 -21.49
N THR A 18 -19.55 -3.92 -20.63
CA THR A 18 -19.89 -3.25 -19.38
C THR A 18 -19.92 -4.27 -18.25
N TYR A 19 -19.65 -3.79 -17.03
CA TYR A 19 -19.57 -4.62 -15.83
C TYR A 19 -20.41 -3.97 -14.74
N SER A 20 -21.31 -4.75 -14.14
CA SER A 20 -22.13 -4.26 -13.03
C SER A 20 -21.26 -3.95 -11.82
N ILE A 21 -21.47 -2.78 -11.24
CA ILE A 21 -20.78 -2.29 -10.04
C ILE A 21 -21.17 -3.11 -8.81
N PHE A 22 -22.40 -3.63 -8.79
CA PHE A 22 -23.01 -4.19 -7.59
C PHE A 22 -23.21 -5.71 -7.61
N VAL A 23 -22.80 -6.36 -8.70
CA VAL A 23 -22.85 -7.82 -8.87
C VAL A 23 -21.40 -8.34 -8.92
N PRO A 24 -21.07 -9.43 -8.20
CA PRO A 24 -19.77 -10.07 -8.33
C PRO A 24 -19.52 -10.49 -9.78
N ILE A 25 -18.28 -10.47 -10.22
CA ILE A 25 -17.92 -11.00 -11.54
C ILE A 25 -17.98 -12.54 -11.45
N SER A 26 -19.18 -13.11 -11.59
CA SER A 26 -19.41 -14.55 -11.50
C SER A 26 -18.99 -15.26 -12.79
N GLU A 27 -18.32 -16.40 -12.64
CA GLU A 27 -17.77 -17.19 -13.76
C GLU A 27 -18.82 -17.90 -14.64
N SER A 28 -20.11 -17.85 -14.33
CA SER A 28 -21.21 -18.35 -15.17
C SER A 28 -22.07 -17.15 -15.61
N ASP A 29 -22.09 -16.75 -16.88
CA ASP A 29 -22.92 -17.44 -17.88
C ASP A 29 -22.22 -17.61 -19.23
N GLY A 30 -22.63 -18.69 -19.92
CA GLY A 30 -21.91 -19.31 -21.01
C GLY A 30 -22.03 -18.63 -22.39
N ASN A 31 -21.04 -19.01 -23.21
CA ASN A 31 -21.08 -19.11 -24.67
C ASN A 31 -21.07 -17.81 -25.50
N ASN A 32 -19.97 -17.06 -25.43
CA ASN A 32 -19.49 -16.28 -26.58
C ASN A 32 -17.96 -16.14 -26.55
N ASN A 33 -17.30 -16.70 -27.57
CA ASN A 33 -15.86 -16.95 -27.63
C ASN A 33 -14.98 -15.71 -27.93
N ASN A 34 -15.47 -14.48 -27.72
CA ASN A 34 -14.78 -13.26 -28.14
C ASN A 34 -14.54 -12.23 -27.01
N ASN A 35 -14.53 -12.64 -25.73
CA ASN A 35 -14.39 -11.69 -24.62
C ASN A 35 -13.06 -11.90 -23.88
N SER A 36 -12.03 -11.12 -24.25
CA SER A 36 -10.65 -11.16 -23.75
C SER A 36 -10.47 -10.74 -22.28
N CYS A 37 -11.55 -10.56 -21.52
CA CYS A 37 -11.57 -9.70 -20.33
C CYS A 37 -12.33 -10.28 -19.13
N ARG A 38 -12.58 -11.60 -19.11
CA ARG A 38 -13.14 -12.30 -17.93
C ARG A 38 -12.15 -12.49 -16.76
N ASN A 39 -10.85 -12.21 -16.95
CA ASN A 39 -9.80 -12.50 -15.96
C ASN A 39 -9.16 -11.26 -15.29
N ILE A 40 -9.82 -10.10 -15.29
CA ILE A 40 -9.20 -8.83 -14.80
C ILE A 40 -9.24 -8.72 -13.28
N PHE A 41 -10.26 -9.28 -12.64
CA PHE A 41 -10.47 -9.29 -11.20
C PHE A 41 -10.63 -10.75 -10.76
N ASN A 42 -10.06 -11.14 -9.62
CA ASN A 42 -10.37 -12.44 -9.03
C ASN A 42 -11.87 -12.46 -8.70
N GLY A 43 -12.59 -13.54 -9.05
CA GLY A 43 -14.07 -13.63 -9.06
C GLY A 43 -14.81 -13.30 -7.74
N ASN A 44 -14.09 -12.93 -6.69
CA ASN A 44 -14.61 -12.51 -5.39
C ASN A 44 -14.54 -10.98 -5.17
N GLU A 45 -13.89 -10.24 -6.07
CA GLU A 45 -13.67 -8.80 -5.90
C GLU A 45 -14.94 -8.01 -6.24
N ASN A 46 -15.43 -7.25 -5.27
CA ASN A 46 -16.58 -6.39 -5.42
C ASN A 46 -16.15 -5.06 -6.06
N LEU A 47 -16.67 -4.77 -7.25
CA LEU A 47 -16.29 -3.59 -8.03
C LEU A 47 -16.61 -2.27 -7.30
N ARG A 48 -17.74 -2.21 -6.58
CA ARG A 48 -18.06 -1.08 -5.70
C ARG A 48 -16.99 -0.89 -4.63
N ALA A 49 -16.57 -1.98 -3.98
CA ALA A 49 -15.54 -1.90 -2.95
C ALA A 49 -14.22 -1.39 -3.54
N ALA A 50 -13.79 -1.93 -4.68
CA ALA A 50 -12.61 -1.48 -5.40
C ALA A 50 -12.64 0.03 -5.72
N LEU A 51 -13.77 0.54 -6.25
CA LEU A 51 -13.98 1.96 -6.52
C LEU A 51 -13.82 2.80 -5.26
N LEU A 52 -14.47 2.39 -4.15
CA LEU A 52 -14.41 3.12 -2.89
C LEU A 52 -13.03 3.07 -2.22
N THR A 53 -12.26 2.00 -2.40
CA THR A 53 -10.88 1.97 -1.90
C THR A 53 -9.98 2.94 -2.67
N CYS A 54 -10.23 3.18 -3.95
CA CYS A 54 -9.47 4.16 -4.75
C CYS A 54 -9.98 5.60 -4.57
N ALA A 55 -11.28 5.78 -4.36
CA ALA A 55 -11.92 7.09 -4.19
C ALA A 55 -12.92 7.05 -3.02
N PRO A 56 -12.47 7.21 -1.76
CA PRO A 56 -13.32 7.06 -0.57
C PRO A 56 -14.46 8.10 -0.47
N THR A 57 -14.29 9.25 -1.13
CA THR A 57 -15.30 10.32 -1.17
C THR A 57 -16.34 10.11 -2.27
N LEU A 58 -16.20 9.05 -3.09
CA LEU A 58 -17.14 8.73 -4.15
C LEU A 58 -18.42 8.14 -3.54
N HIS A 59 -19.58 8.63 -3.98
CA HIS A 59 -20.85 8.04 -3.62
C HIS A 59 -21.31 7.05 -4.70
N VAL A 60 -21.39 5.78 -4.32
CA VAL A 60 -21.82 4.68 -5.19
C VAL A 60 -22.81 3.83 -4.41
N GLU A 61 -24.09 4.04 -4.65
CA GLU A 61 -25.16 3.30 -3.98
C GLU A 61 -26.10 2.66 -5.00
N ARG A 62 -26.73 1.55 -4.60
CA ARG A 62 -27.80 0.99 -5.42
C ARG A 62 -28.95 1.98 -5.50
N ASP A 63 -29.57 2.04 -6.68
CA ASP A 63 -30.77 2.83 -6.94
C ASP A 63 -30.59 4.36 -6.72
N ASP A 64 -29.35 4.87 -6.86
CA ASP A 64 -29.03 6.30 -6.73
C ASP A 64 -29.40 7.15 -7.96
N GLY A 65 -30.14 6.57 -8.91
CA GLY A 65 -30.57 7.22 -10.15
C GLY A 65 -29.45 7.45 -11.17
N LEU A 66 -28.27 6.89 -10.94
CA LEU A 66 -27.10 7.02 -11.80
C LEU A 66 -26.70 5.62 -12.32
N PRO A 67 -25.82 5.52 -13.34
CA PRO A 67 -25.49 4.23 -13.93
C PRO A 67 -24.89 3.23 -12.95
N ASP A 68 -25.29 1.97 -13.05
CA ASP A 68 -24.88 0.86 -12.20
C ASP A 68 -23.79 -0.03 -12.84
N VAL A 69 -23.23 0.42 -13.97
CA VAL A 69 -22.20 -0.28 -14.74
C VAL A 69 -20.98 0.61 -15.01
N ILE A 70 -19.82 0.00 -15.22
CA ILE A 70 -18.63 0.65 -15.79
C ILE A 70 -18.20 -0.06 -17.08
N CYS A 71 -17.57 0.66 -17.98
CA CYS A 71 -16.98 0.06 -19.18
C CYS A 71 -15.63 -0.61 -18.90
N GLU A 72 -15.24 -1.52 -19.78
CA GLU A 72 -13.96 -2.23 -19.75
C GLU A 72 -12.75 -1.30 -19.54
N GLN A 73 -12.67 -0.17 -20.24
CA GLN A 73 -11.53 0.75 -20.10
C GLN A 73 -11.42 1.33 -18.68
N CYS A 74 -12.54 1.58 -18.02
CA CYS A 74 -12.54 2.08 -16.63
C CYS A 74 -12.21 0.96 -15.65
N LEU A 75 -12.63 -0.28 -15.95
CA LEU A 75 -12.27 -1.46 -15.19
C LEU A 75 -10.74 -1.68 -15.17
N TRP A 76 -10.07 -1.61 -16.33
CA TRP A 76 -8.61 -1.71 -16.43
C TRP A 76 -7.90 -0.61 -15.62
N ARG A 77 -8.34 0.64 -15.77
CA ARG A 77 -7.76 1.76 -15.02
C ARG A 77 -7.93 1.61 -13.50
N LEU A 78 -9.06 1.07 -13.06
CA LEU A 78 -9.29 0.81 -11.65
C LEU A 78 -8.32 -0.25 -11.13
N ARG A 79 -8.12 -1.33 -11.88
CA ARG A 79 -7.16 -2.37 -11.52
C ARG A 79 -5.74 -1.81 -11.41
N ASP A 80 -5.29 -1.06 -12.42
CA ASP A 80 -3.95 -0.46 -12.40
C ASP A 80 -3.77 0.50 -11.21
N ALA A 81 -4.83 1.24 -10.85
CA ALA A 81 -4.81 2.10 -9.66
C ALA A 81 -4.72 1.31 -8.34
N LEU A 82 -5.42 0.17 -8.23
CA LEU A 82 -5.33 -0.71 -7.06
C LEU A 82 -3.93 -1.33 -6.92
N GLU A 83 -3.35 -1.79 -8.02
CA GLU A 83 -2.02 -2.36 -8.04
C GLU A 83 -0.97 -1.31 -7.65
N PHE A 84 -1.06 -0.12 -8.24
CA PHE A 84 -0.19 1.00 -7.90
C PHE A 84 -0.30 1.38 -6.42
N ARG A 85 -1.52 1.46 -5.88
CA ARG A 85 -1.73 1.74 -4.45
C ARG A 85 -1.05 0.68 -3.58
N ARG A 86 -1.26 -0.62 -3.85
CA ARG A 86 -0.62 -1.71 -3.12
C ARG A 86 0.90 -1.61 -3.15
N HIS A 87 1.46 -1.22 -4.30
CA HIS A 87 2.90 -1.02 -4.44
C HIS A 87 3.42 0.13 -3.57
N CYS A 88 2.69 1.25 -3.50
CA CYS A 88 3.01 2.35 -2.58
C CYS A 88 2.95 1.93 -1.12
N GLU A 89 1.87 1.24 -0.70
CA GLU A 89 1.68 0.76 0.68
C GLU A 89 2.80 -0.22 1.10
N GLU A 90 3.18 -1.14 0.22
CA GLU A 90 4.28 -2.06 0.45
C GLU A 90 5.62 -1.33 0.59
N SER A 91 5.86 -0.35 -0.29
CA SER A 91 7.08 0.44 -0.28
C SER A 91 7.19 1.28 0.99
N GLU A 92 6.11 1.91 1.42
CA GLU A 92 6.07 2.66 2.69
C GLU A 92 6.38 1.76 3.88
N ARG A 93 5.75 0.58 3.95
CA ARG A 93 6.00 -0.40 5.01
C ARG A 93 7.47 -0.82 5.07
N GLU A 94 8.08 -1.07 3.92
CA GLU A 94 9.49 -1.46 3.82
C GLU A 94 10.42 -0.31 4.21
N LEU A 95 10.13 0.92 3.76
CA LEU A 95 10.90 2.11 4.12
C LEU A 95 10.85 2.35 5.63
N LEU A 96 9.67 2.28 6.26
CA LEU A 96 9.52 2.44 7.71
C LEU A 96 10.33 1.40 8.49
N ARG A 97 10.37 0.15 8.05
CA ARG A 97 11.24 -0.88 8.65
C ARG A 97 12.71 -0.51 8.56
N ARG A 98 13.19 -0.15 7.36
CA ARG A 98 14.61 0.16 7.14
C ARG A 98 15.07 1.37 7.95
N TYR A 99 14.26 2.42 8.03
CA TYR A 99 14.61 3.61 8.80
C TYR A 99 14.58 3.33 10.31
N ALA A 100 13.62 2.54 10.81
CA ALA A 100 13.60 2.12 12.21
C ALA A 100 14.81 1.26 12.58
N ASP A 101 15.21 0.32 11.72
CA ASP A 101 16.40 -0.51 11.93
C ASP A 101 17.69 0.34 11.90
N THR A 102 17.74 1.34 11.01
CA THR A 102 18.87 2.27 10.91
C THR A 102 18.99 3.13 12.17
N GLU A 103 17.88 3.67 12.68
CA GLU A 103 17.85 4.48 13.90
C GLU A 103 18.34 3.66 15.11
N ARG A 104 17.86 2.43 15.25
CA ARG A 104 18.33 1.51 16.31
C ARG A 104 19.83 1.21 16.19
N ALA A 105 20.32 0.92 14.97
CA ALA A 105 21.75 0.66 14.77
C ALA A 105 22.63 1.86 15.10
N ILE A 106 22.16 3.09 14.85
CA ILE A 106 22.85 4.33 15.23
C ILE A 106 22.88 4.46 16.75
N GLU A 107 21.77 4.22 17.45
CA GLU A 107 21.69 4.30 18.90
C GLU A 107 22.61 3.28 19.59
N ASP A 108 22.62 2.03 19.11
CA ASP A 108 23.51 0.97 19.60
C ASP A 108 24.99 1.35 19.41
N ALA A 109 25.34 1.91 18.24
CA ALA A 109 26.71 2.35 17.96
C ALA A 109 27.15 3.50 18.87
N LEU A 110 26.28 4.48 19.11
CA LEU A 110 26.55 5.58 20.04
C LEU A 110 26.74 5.09 21.48
N GLN A 111 25.92 4.13 21.92
CA GLN A 111 26.03 3.54 23.24
C GLN A 111 27.36 2.78 23.41
N LEU A 112 27.79 2.04 22.38
CA LEU A 112 29.08 1.34 22.41
C LEU A 112 30.25 2.32 22.51
N ILE A 113 30.22 3.43 21.77
CA ILE A 113 31.26 4.48 21.84
C ILE A 113 31.39 5.01 23.26
N ASN A 114 30.27 5.36 23.91
CA ASN A 114 30.28 5.86 25.29
C ASN A 114 30.87 4.84 26.29
N VAL A 115 30.53 3.55 26.14
CA VAL A 115 31.08 2.49 27.00
C VAL A 115 32.59 2.31 26.81
N LEU A 116 33.09 2.49 25.59
CA LEU A 116 34.52 2.42 25.30
C LEU A 116 35.28 3.62 25.89
N ASP A 117 34.73 4.83 25.78
CA ASP A 117 35.31 6.05 26.37
C ASP A 117 35.40 5.95 27.90
N ASP A 118 34.36 5.43 28.58
CA ASP A 118 34.36 5.23 30.04
C ASP A 118 35.44 4.23 30.50
N LYS A 119 35.79 3.25 29.65
CA LYS A 119 36.84 2.25 29.95
C LYS A 119 38.24 2.72 29.64
N GLN A 120 38.41 3.85 28.95
CA GLN A 120 39.73 4.45 28.68
C GLN A 120 40.27 5.25 29.90
N HIS A 121 39.46 5.48 30.95
CA HIS A 121 39.82 6.22 32.17
C HIS A 121 39.92 5.39 33.47
N PRO A 122 40.75 4.32 33.52
CA PRO A 122 41.40 3.96 34.78
C PRO A 122 42.92 3.88 34.57
N ILE A 123 43.66 4.79 35.20
CA ILE A 123 45.04 4.67 35.73
C ILE A 123 45.66 6.08 35.77
N SER A 124 45.66 6.69 36.96
CA SER A 124 46.83 7.39 37.53
C SER A 124 46.46 8.08 38.85
N ALA A 125 46.29 7.28 39.90
CA ALA A 125 46.36 7.78 41.28
C ALA A 125 47.14 6.78 42.15
N ASP A 126 48.41 6.53 41.78
CA ASP A 126 49.39 6.04 42.74
C ASP A 126 50.77 6.65 42.42
N LEU A 127 51.12 7.72 43.13
CA LEU A 127 52.47 8.24 43.23
C LEU A 127 52.82 8.42 44.71
N GLY A 128 53.17 7.28 45.32
CA GLY A 128 54.41 7.12 46.09
C GLY A 128 54.69 8.09 47.23
N LYS A 129 54.27 7.72 48.45
CA LYS A 129 54.87 8.23 49.69
C LYS A 129 56.26 7.61 49.89
N ARG A 130 57.34 8.25 49.44
CA ARG A 130 58.71 7.93 49.87
C ARG A 130 59.06 8.75 51.11
N LYS A 131 59.28 8.06 52.24
CA LYS A 131 59.87 8.62 53.47
C LYS A 131 61.30 9.08 53.17
N MET A 132 61.63 10.32 53.51
CA MET A 132 63.01 10.79 53.64
C MET A 132 63.45 10.63 55.10
N ASN A 133 64.47 9.80 55.34
CA ASN A 133 65.24 9.79 56.58
C ASN A 133 66.30 10.89 56.49
N THR A 134 66.37 11.75 57.50
CA THR A 134 67.43 12.74 57.68
C THR A 134 68.40 12.22 58.74
N VAL A 135 69.70 12.28 58.43
CA VAL A 135 70.83 12.00 59.31
C VAL A 135 71.07 13.19 60.24
#